data_AF-A0A0E0PR90-F1
#
_entry.id   AF-A0A0E0PR90-F1
#
_cell.length_a   1.000
_cell.length_b   1.000
_cell.length_c   1.000
_cell.angle_alpha   90.00
_cell.angle_beta   90.00
_cell.angle_gamma   90.00
#
_symmetry.space_group_name_H-M   'P 1'
#
loop_
_entity.id
_entity.type
_entity.pdbx_description
1 polymer ?
#
loop_
_entity_poly.entity_id
_entity_poly.type
_entity_poly.pdbx_seq_one_letter_code
_entity_poly.pdbx_strand_id
1 'polypeptide(L)'
;MSSVVNKLTNAAERESSEAETLIAVKQLEAAALELVASCEDCTCYADAIRKVPGAYQPSNQMTDFEKLIEAEVNKVKGNSSTSVENHLLIRQFREAVWNVHHAGQPMPGDEQEDVLMTSTQTSILNVTCPLTGKPSQFGGCPRVLQVGRVTCDSLLQVEIDELRSSGPSAPDAENIEDLTDDEDDSNE
;
A
#
# COMPACT_ATOMS: atom_id res chain seq x y z
N MET A 1 -32.80 28.43 -38.32
CA MET A 1 -32.54 28.91 -36.95
C MET A 1 -32.85 27.88 -35.86
N SER A 2 -33.78 26.93 -36.04
CA SER A 2 -34.14 25.93 -35.02
C SER A 2 -33.04 24.90 -34.67
N SER A 3 -32.20 24.47 -35.63
CA SER A 3 -31.15 23.46 -35.35
C SER A 3 -30.01 23.95 -34.46
N VAL A 4 -29.65 25.23 -34.55
CA VAL A 4 -28.57 25.83 -33.74
C VAL A 4 -29.04 26.09 -32.31
N VAL A 5 -30.30 26.52 -32.15
CA VAL A 5 -30.92 26.72 -30.84
C VAL A 5 -30.96 25.40 -30.08
N ASN A 6 -31.46 24.31 -30.69
CA ASN A 6 -31.51 23.01 -30.02
C ASN A 6 -30.13 22.45 -29.65
N LYS A 7 -29.09 22.70 -30.47
CA LYS A 7 -27.71 22.32 -30.13
C LYS A 7 -27.16 23.10 -28.93
N LEU A 8 -27.48 24.40 -28.85
CA LEU A 8 -27.07 25.24 -27.73
C LEU A 8 -27.81 24.89 -26.45
N THR A 9 -29.10 24.56 -26.53
CA THR A 9 -29.89 24.11 -25.36
C THR A 9 -29.37 22.79 -24.81
N ASN A 10 -29.11 21.80 -25.67
CA ASN A 10 -28.59 20.50 -25.24
C ASN A 10 -27.16 20.60 -24.67
N ALA A 11 -26.32 21.51 -25.18
CA ALA A 11 -24.98 21.72 -24.62
C ALA A 11 -25.05 22.36 -23.23
N ALA A 12 -25.92 23.34 -23.02
CA ALA A 12 -26.10 23.99 -21.72
C ALA A 12 -26.68 23.06 -20.65
N GLU A 13 -27.63 22.18 -21.02
CA GLU A 13 -28.18 21.17 -20.11
C GLU A 13 -27.13 20.12 -19.70
N ARG A 14 -26.23 19.74 -20.63
CA ARG A 14 -25.15 18.78 -20.38
C ARG A 14 -24.08 19.36 -19.45
N GLU A 15 -23.71 20.62 -19.63
CA GLU A 15 -22.77 21.34 -18.74
C GLU A 15 -23.35 21.51 -17.33
N SER A 16 -24.66 21.77 -17.20
CA SER A 16 -25.34 21.83 -15.90
C SER A 16 -25.34 20.48 -15.18
N SER A 17 -25.49 19.37 -15.92
CA SER A 17 -25.46 18.01 -15.36
C SER A 17 -24.06 17.59 -14.94
N GLU A 18 -23.02 17.92 -15.72
CA GLU A 18 -21.62 17.64 -15.37
C GLU A 18 -21.20 18.36 -14.08
N ALA A 19 -21.60 19.62 -13.89
CA ALA A 19 -21.33 20.37 -12.67
C ALA A 19 -21.97 19.72 -11.43
N GLU A 20 -23.20 19.22 -11.54
CA GLU A 20 -23.90 18.53 -10.46
C GLU A 20 -23.21 17.21 -10.09
N THR A 21 -22.76 16.44 -11.09
CA THR A 21 -22.01 15.20 -10.85
C THR A 21 -20.67 15.45 -10.16
N LEU A 22 -19.96 16.52 -10.52
CA LEU A 22 -18.68 16.89 -9.89
C LEU A 22 -18.88 17.28 -8.41
N ILE A 23 -19.98 17.96 -8.08
CA ILE A 23 -20.33 18.27 -6.69
C ILE A 23 -20.60 16.98 -5.91
N ALA A 24 -21.37 16.04 -6.48
CA ALA A 24 -21.66 14.76 -5.85
C ALA A 24 -20.39 13.92 -5.62
N VAL A 25 -19.46 13.87 -6.59
CA VAL A 25 -18.18 13.16 -6.45
C VAL A 25 -17.34 13.75 -5.33
N LYS A 26 -17.29 15.09 -5.19
CA LYS A 26 -16.56 15.75 -4.09
C LYS A 26 -17.18 15.46 -2.72
N GLN A 27 -18.51 15.42 -2.63
CA GLN A 27 -19.19 15.02 -1.40
C GLN A 27 -18.88 13.56 -1.04
N LEU A 28 -18.83 12.69 -2.03
CA LEU A 28 -18.47 11.29 -1.84
C LEU A 28 -17.00 11.13 -1.40
N GLU A 29 -16.08 11.92 -1.97
CA GLU A 29 -14.68 11.95 -1.55
C GLU A 29 -14.54 12.38 -0.09
N ALA A 30 -15.24 13.45 0.30
CA ALA A 30 -15.25 13.92 1.69
C ALA A 30 -15.80 12.86 2.65
N ALA A 31 -16.88 12.17 2.28
CA ALA A 31 -17.43 11.07 3.07
C ALA A 31 -16.47 9.88 3.16
N ALA A 32 -15.73 9.57 2.08
CA ALA A 32 -14.72 8.52 2.09
C ALA A 32 -13.55 8.87 3.01
N LEU A 33 -13.08 10.11 3.00
CA LEU A 33 -12.05 10.60 3.93
C LEU A 33 -12.49 10.49 5.39
N GLU A 34 -13.73 10.88 5.69
CA GLU A 34 -14.31 10.76 7.04
C GLU A 34 -14.42 9.29 7.47
N LEU A 35 -14.84 8.40 6.57
CA LEU A 35 -14.91 6.97 6.83
C LEU A 35 -13.53 6.39 7.18
N VAL A 36 -12.50 6.70 6.39
CA VAL A 36 -11.14 6.22 6.62
C VAL A 36 -10.62 6.74 7.96
N ALA A 37 -10.79 8.02 8.26
CA ALA A 37 -10.39 8.59 9.54
C ALA A 37 -11.10 7.90 10.72
N SER A 38 -12.41 7.63 10.59
CA SER A 38 -13.17 6.91 11.61
C SER A 38 -12.71 5.46 11.77
N CYS A 39 -12.38 4.77 10.68
CA CYS A 39 -11.81 3.43 10.72
C CYS A 39 -10.46 3.42 11.46
N GLU A 40 -9.58 4.36 11.17
CA GLU A 40 -8.30 4.51 11.87
C GLU A 40 -8.52 4.76 13.37
N ASP A 41 -9.42 5.66 13.75
CA ASP A 41 -9.77 5.88 15.16
C ASP A 41 -10.30 4.57 15.80
N CYS A 42 -11.19 3.82 15.14
CA CYS A 42 -11.68 2.53 15.62
C CYS A 42 -10.57 1.52 15.86
N THR A 43 -9.58 1.43 14.96
CA THR A 43 -8.42 0.56 15.15
C THR A 43 -7.58 0.97 16.35
N CYS A 44 -7.36 2.28 16.54
CA CYS A 44 -6.67 2.80 17.71
C CYS A 44 -7.40 2.46 19.02
N TYR A 45 -8.73 2.58 19.04
CA TYR A 45 -9.54 2.18 20.19
C TYR A 45 -9.45 0.68 20.47
N ALA A 46 -9.57 -0.17 19.44
CA ALA A 46 -9.46 -1.62 19.59
C ALA A 46 -8.09 -2.02 20.15
N ASP A 47 -7.02 -1.38 19.67
CA ASP A 47 -5.66 -1.61 20.13
C ASP A 47 -5.43 -1.13 21.56
N ALA A 48 -5.98 0.02 21.93
CA ALA A 48 -5.92 0.51 23.30
C ALA A 48 -6.64 -0.44 24.27
N ILE A 49 -7.86 -0.88 23.93
CA ILE A 49 -8.63 -1.82 24.75
C ILE A 49 -7.87 -3.13 24.94
N ARG A 50 -7.19 -3.64 23.91
CA ARG A 50 -6.38 -4.86 24.01
C ARG A 50 -5.20 -4.72 24.99
N LYS A 51 -4.69 -3.50 25.19
CA LYS A 51 -3.57 -3.21 26.11
C LYS A 51 -4.02 -2.96 27.55
N VAL A 52 -5.29 -2.65 27.79
CA VAL A 52 -5.85 -2.40 29.13
C VAL A 52 -5.53 -3.52 30.14
N PRO A 53 -5.68 -4.82 29.82
CA PRO A 53 -5.37 -5.90 30.78
C PRO A 53 -3.91 -5.91 31.23
N GLY A 54 -2.96 -5.50 30.39
CA GLY A 54 -1.54 -5.40 30.74
C GLY A 54 -1.21 -4.19 31.59
N ALA A 55 -1.96 -3.09 31.42
CA ALA A 55 -1.81 -1.88 32.23
C ALA A 55 -2.58 -1.95 33.56
N TYR A 56 -3.57 -2.83 33.67
CA TYR A 56 -4.41 -2.99 34.86
C TYR A 56 -3.63 -3.61 36.01
N GLN A 57 -3.74 -3.00 37.20
CA GLN A 57 -3.21 -3.53 38.46
C GLN A 57 -4.37 -3.73 39.43
N PRO A 58 -4.73 -4.99 39.78
CA PRO A 58 -5.77 -5.27 40.75
C PRO A 58 -5.45 -4.63 42.10
N SER A 59 -6.40 -3.87 42.65
CA SER A 59 -6.27 -3.26 43.98
C SER A 59 -7.60 -3.31 44.73
N ASN A 60 -7.57 -3.04 46.03
CA ASN A 60 -8.77 -2.94 46.85
C ASN A 60 -9.58 -1.64 46.61
N GLN A 61 -9.11 -0.75 45.74
CA GLN A 61 -9.82 0.48 45.37
C GLN A 61 -10.58 0.33 44.04
N MET A 62 -11.70 1.06 43.91
CA MET A 62 -12.46 1.11 42.66
C MET A 62 -11.60 1.72 41.56
N THR A 63 -11.40 0.96 40.49
CA THR A 63 -10.62 1.41 39.33
C THR A 63 -11.51 2.23 38.41
N ASP A 64 -11.02 3.40 38.00
CA ASP A 64 -11.65 4.26 37.00
C ASP A 64 -11.24 3.78 35.60
N PHE A 65 -12.01 2.82 35.04
CA PHE A 65 -11.72 2.22 33.75
C PHE A 65 -11.80 3.21 32.59
N GLU A 66 -12.62 4.25 32.70
CA GLU A 66 -12.74 5.30 31.69
C GLU A 66 -11.40 6.01 31.51
N LYS A 67 -10.80 6.47 32.62
CA LYS A 67 -9.46 7.09 32.59
C LYS A 67 -8.36 6.14 32.14
N LEU A 68 -8.44 4.86 32.50
CA LEU A 68 -7.45 3.87 32.10
C LEU A 68 -7.47 3.64 30.58
N ILE A 69 -8.66 3.50 30.00
CA ILE A 69 -8.85 3.35 28.55
C ILE A 69 -8.40 4.62 27.83
N GLU A 70 -8.82 5.80 28.30
CA GLU A 70 -8.43 7.08 27.71
C GLU A 70 -6.91 7.28 27.73
N ALA A 71 -6.25 6.94 28.84
CA ALA A 71 -4.80 6.99 28.94
C ALA A 71 -4.11 6.08 27.91
N GLU A 72 -4.66 4.89 27.67
CA GLU A 72 -4.09 3.95 26.71
C GLU A 72 -4.37 4.35 25.25
N VAL A 73 -5.54 4.91 24.97
CA VAL A 73 -5.88 5.51 23.66
C VAL A 73 -4.92 6.66 23.34
N ASN A 74 -4.65 7.54 24.30
CA ASN A 74 -3.72 8.65 24.12
C ASN A 74 -2.28 8.17 23.83
N LYS A 75 -1.85 7.05 24.43
CA LYS A 75 -0.56 6.44 24.09
C LYS A 75 -0.57 5.93 22.65
N VAL A 76 -1.57 5.13 22.27
CA VAL A 76 -1.67 4.56 20.92
C VAL A 76 -1.74 5.66 19.86
N LYS A 77 -2.57 6.69 20.06
CA LYS A 77 -2.73 7.80 19.12
C LYS A 77 -1.47 8.65 18.99
N GLY A 78 -0.67 8.77 20.05
CA GLY A 78 0.66 9.41 20.00
C GLY A 78 1.69 8.65 19.14
N ASN A 79 1.44 7.38 18.84
CA ASN A 79 2.29 6.55 17.99
C ASN A 79 1.80 6.46 16.53
N SER A 80 0.54 6.82 16.25
CA SER A 80 -0.04 6.74 14.91
C SER A 80 0.19 8.05 14.15
N SER A 81 0.93 7.98 13.04
CA SER A 81 1.12 9.08 12.11
C SER A 81 0.87 8.59 10.70
N THR A 82 -0.38 8.22 10.41
CA THR A 82 -0.83 7.94 9.05
C THR A 82 -1.57 9.16 8.53
N SER A 83 -1.15 9.64 7.36
CA SER A 83 -1.85 10.71 6.66
C SER A 83 -3.06 10.10 5.96
N VAL A 84 -4.27 10.47 6.39
CA VAL A 84 -5.55 10.00 5.82
C VAL A 84 -5.64 10.23 4.31
N GLU A 85 -5.04 11.31 3.80
CA GLU A 85 -5.03 11.67 2.37
C GLU A 85 -4.22 10.70 1.50
N ASN A 86 -3.24 10.02 2.09
CA ASN A 86 -2.37 9.05 1.40
C ASN A 86 -2.84 7.60 1.61
N HIS A 87 -4.01 7.40 2.23
CA HIS A 87 -4.54 6.06 2.46
C HIS A 87 -4.87 5.37 1.14
N LEU A 88 -4.50 4.09 1.00
CA LEU A 88 -4.69 3.29 -0.23
C LEU A 88 -6.13 3.34 -0.75
N LEU A 89 -7.12 3.22 0.14
CA LEU A 89 -8.54 3.33 -0.21
C LEU A 89 -8.92 4.68 -0.86
N ILE A 90 -8.33 5.78 -0.40
CA ILE A 90 -8.57 7.11 -0.98
C ILE A 90 -7.88 7.24 -2.34
N ARG A 91 -6.68 6.68 -2.48
CA ARG A 91 -5.98 6.58 -3.78
C ARG A 91 -6.82 5.80 -4.78
N GLN A 92 -7.29 4.60 -4.41
CA GLN A 92 -8.15 3.76 -5.25
C GLN A 92 -9.46 4.47 -5.63
N PHE A 93 -10.06 5.20 -4.69
CA PHE A 93 -11.24 6.01 -4.99
C PHE A 93 -10.94 7.06 -6.06
N ARG A 94 -9.87 7.83 -5.91
CA ARG A 94 -9.47 8.87 -6.88
C ARG A 94 -9.13 8.29 -8.24
N GLU A 95 -8.43 7.16 -8.26
CA GLU A 95 -8.09 6.43 -9.48
C GLU A 95 -9.35 5.93 -10.21
N ALA A 96 -10.31 5.35 -9.48
CA ALA A 96 -11.57 4.90 -10.05
C ALA A 96 -12.36 6.06 -10.67
N VAL A 97 -12.39 7.22 -10.00
CA VAL A 97 -13.01 8.45 -10.52
C VAL A 97 -12.27 8.94 -11.77
N TRP A 98 -10.93 8.93 -11.76
CA TRP A 98 -10.10 9.35 -12.89
C TRP A 98 -10.31 8.47 -14.13
N ASN A 99 -10.34 7.15 -13.94
CA ASN A 99 -10.48 6.15 -15.00
C ASN A 99 -11.78 6.27 -15.82
N VAL A 100 -12.83 6.92 -15.29
CA VAL A 100 -14.10 7.14 -16.02
C VAL A 100 -13.88 7.95 -17.31
N HIS A 101 -12.96 8.92 -17.29
CA HIS A 101 -12.71 9.81 -18.41
C HIS A 101 -11.29 9.72 -18.99
N HIS A 102 -10.37 9.09 -18.25
CA HIS A 102 -8.95 9.07 -18.57
C HIS A 102 -8.35 7.66 -18.51
N ALA A 103 -9.15 6.64 -18.84
CA ALA A 103 -8.72 5.24 -18.83
C ALA A 103 -7.40 5.04 -19.59
N GLY A 104 -6.42 4.42 -18.93
CA GLY A 104 -5.09 4.17 -19.48
C GLY A 104 -4.13 5.36 -19.39
N GLN A 105 -4.54 6.50 -18.84
CA GLN A 105 -3.66 7.60 -18.49
C GLN A 105 -3.37 7.57 -16.97
N PRO A 106 -2.12 7.77 -16.53
CA PRO A 106 -1.80 7.86 -15.12
C PRO A 106 -2.49 9.07 -14.48
N MET A 107 -2.82 8.95 -13.19
CA MET A 107 -3.45 10.05 -12.45
C MET A 107 -2.47 11.23 -12.34
N PRO A 108 -2.92 12.50 -12.43
CA PRO A 108 -2.05 13.65 -12.27
C PRO A 108 -1.37 13.63 -10.90
N GLY A 109 -0.05 13.78 -10.86
CA GLY A 109 0.74 13.68 -9.62
C GLY A 109 1.20 12.26 -9.24
N ASP A 110 0.76 11.21 -9.95
CA ASP A 110 1.29 9.84 -9.85
C ASP A 110 2.57 9.65 -10.72
N GLU A 111 3.04 10.71 -11.37
CA GLU A 111 4.17 10.72 -12.31
C GLU A 111 5.57 10.63 -11.64
N GLN A 112 5.65 10.08 -10.44
CA GLN A 112 6.92 9.86 -9.71
C GLN A 112 6.96 8.52 -8.94
N GLU A 113 6.45 7.43 -9.51
CA GLU A 113 6.83 6.07 -9.11
C GLU A 113 7.11 5.18 -10.31
N ASP A 114 7.73 5.72 -11.37
CA ASP A 114 8.58 4.87 -12.20
C ASP A 114 9.74 4.44 -11.28
N VAL A 115 9.64 3.26 -10.69
CA VAL A 115 10.84 2.49 -10.35
C VAL A 115 11.49 2.15 -11.70
N LEU A 116 12.20 3.13 -12.25
CA LEU A 116 13.11 2.97 -13.36
C LEU A 116 14.22 2.07 -12.86
N MET A 117 13.96 0.76 -12.88
CA MET A 117 14.98 -0.27 -12.95
C MET A 117 15.69 -0.04 -14.29
N THR A 118 16.55 0.97 -14.34
CA THR A 118 17.51 1.16 -15.42
C THR A 118 18.49 0.00 -15.33
N SER A 119 18.07 -1.12 -15.90
CA SER A 119 18.79 -2.39 -16.02
C SER A 119 19.94 -2.25 -17.01
N THR A 120 20.81 -1.26 -16.80
CA THR A 120 22.03 -1.04 -17.58
C THR A 120 23.27 -0.85 -16.73
N GLN A 121 23.19 -1.04 -15.41
CA GLN A 121 24.39 -1.26 -14.60
C GLN A 121 24.28 -2.54 -13.78
N THR A 122 25.05 -3.53 -14.22
CA THR A 122 25.49 -4.71 -13.50
C THR A 122 25.57 -4.51 -11.98
N SER A 123 24.84 -5.35 -11.25
CA SER A 123 25.16 -5.78 -9.87
C SER A 123 25.60 -4.68 -8.89
N ILE A 124 24.65 -3.91 -8.35
CA ILE A 124 24.85 -3.30 -7.02
C ILE A 124 24.66 -4.42 -5.99
N LEU A 125 25.63 -5.32 -5.89
CA LEU A 125 25.76 -6.14 -4.70
C LEU A 125 26.16 -5.18 -3.59
N ASN A 126 25.28 -4.99 -2.60
CA ASN A 126 25.64 -4.27 -1.40
C ASN A 126 26.72 -5.08 -0.67
N VAL A 127 27.99 -4.79 -0.98
CA VAL A 127 29.16 -5.45 -0.37
C VAL A 127 29.31 -5.09 1.11
N THR A 128 28.35 -4.40 1.69
CA THR A 128 28.34 -3.92 3.07
C THR A 128 27.08 -4.43 3.77
N CYS A 129 27.24 -5.17 4.87
CA CYS A 129 26.09 -5.77 5.56
C CYS A 129 25.14 -4.68 6.08
N PRO A 130 23.85 -4.66 5.72
CA PRO A 130 22.91 -3.60 6.10
C PRO A 130 22.63 -3.54 7.61
N LEU A 131 22.97 -4.60 8.35
CA LEU A 131 22.86 -4.64 9.81
C LEU A 131 24.13 -4.19 10.54
N THR A 132 25.29 -4.08 9.88
CA THR A 132 26.57 -3.80 10.54
C THR A 132 27.46 -2.74 9.88
N GLY A 133 27.18 -2.31 8.65
CA GLY A 133 27.91 -1.23 7.96
C GLY A 133 29.35 -1.56 7.57
N LYS A 134 29.77 -2.83 7.69
CA LYS A 134 31.12 -3.30 7.35
C LYS A 134 31.13 -4.04 6.01
N PRO A 135 32.21 -3.92 5.22
CA PRO A 135 32.35 -4.66 3.98
C PRO A 135 32.38 -6.17 4.26
N SER A 136 31.41 -6.91 3.72
CA SER A 136 31.31 -8.37 3.80
C SER A 136 32.24 -8.98 2.76
N GLN A 137 33.50 -9.18 3.16
CA GLN A 137 34.54 -9.74 2.28
C GLN A 137 34.26 -11.21 1.88
N PHE A 138 33.30 -11.88 2.52
CA PHE A 138 32.78 -13.18 2.15
C PHE A 138 31.30 -13.27 2.55
N GLY A 139 30.40 -12.79 1.69
CA GLY A 139 29.00 -13.23 1.58
C GLY A 139 28.06 -13.28 2.80
N GLY A 140 28.45 -12.81 4.00
CA GLY A 140 27.63 -12.97 5.20
C GLY A 140 27.87 -11.94 6.30
N CYS A 141 26.80 -11.62 7.03
CA CYS A 141 26.85 -10.78 8.23
C CYS A 141 27.46 -11.58 9.40
N PRO A 142 28.44 -11.05 10.15
CA PRO A 142 29.14 -11.78 11.22
C PRO A 142 28.30 -12.00 12.49
N ARG A 143 27.07 -11.48 12.52
CA ARG A 143 26.18 -11.58 13.68
C ARG A 143 25.45 -12.92 13.62
N VAL A 144 25.78 -13.81 14.55
CA VAL A 144 25.07 -15.08 14.71
C VAL A 144 23.63 -14.78 15.14
N LEU A 145 22.66 -15.26 14.37
CA LEU A 145 21.24 -15.12 14.67
C LEU A 145 20.93 -15.82 16.00
N GLN A 146 20.31 -15.10 16.93
CA GLN A 146 19.84 -15.64 18.19
C GLN A 146 18.35 -15.96 18.06
N VAL A 147 17.96 -17.20 18.41
CA VAL A 147 16.59 -17.74 18.23
C VAL A 147 15.48 -16.87 18.87
N GLY A 148 15.82 -16.00 19.83
CA GLY A 148 14.88 -15.05 20.46
C GLY A 148 14.92 -13.60 19.95
N ARG A 149 15.73 -13.29 18.93
CA ARG A 149 15.86 -11.92 18.36
C ARG A 149 15.40 -11.82 16.91
N VAL A 150 14.89 -12.91 16.35
CA VAL A 150 14.27 -12.93 15.04
C VAL A 150 12.78 -12.64 15.24
N THR A 151 12.34 -11.48 14.78
CA THR A 151 10.93 -11.07 14.82
C THR A 151 10.39 -11.10 13.39
N CYS A 152 9.17 -11.62 13.21
CA CYS A 152 8.49 -11.48 11.94
C CYS A 152 8.17 -10.00 11.72
N ASP A 153 8.49 -9.48 10.55
CA ASP A 153 8.03 -8.16 10.14
C ASP A 153 6.59 -8.29 9.64
N SER A 154 5.65 -7.74 10.42
CA SER A 154 4.23 -7.83 10.13
C SER A 154 3.82 -7.02 8.89
N LEU A 155 4.60 -6.01 8.48
CA LEU A 155 4.31 -5.20 7.30
C LEU A 155 4.85 -5.88 6.04
N LEU A 156 6.02 -6.51 6.14
CA LEU A 156 6.60 -7.29 5.03
C LEU A 156 5.68 -8.43 4.59
N GLN A 157 4.97 -9.04 5.53
CA GLN A 157 4.02 -10.12 5.22
C GLN A 157 2.82 -9.59 4.42
N VAL A 158 2.34 -8.38 4.72
CA VAL A 158 1.26 -7.70 3.98
C VAL A 158 1.72 -7.37 2.57
N GLU A 159 2.93 -6.81 2.41
CA GLU A 159 3.50 -6.44 1.11
C GLU A 159 3.70 -7.67 0.21
N ILE A 160 4.20 -8.78 0.77
CA ILE A 160 4.37 -10.04 0.02
C ILE A 160 3.03 -10.61 -0.43
N ASP A 161 2.01 -10.57 0.42
CA ASP A 161 0.69 -11.11 0.10
C ASP A 161 -0.05 -10.23 -0.93
N GLU A 162 0.17 -8.91 -0.89
CA GLU A 162 -0.31 -7.97 -1.90
C GLU A 162 0.35 -8.20 -3.26
N LEU A 163 1.68 -8.38 -3.29
CA LEU A 163 2.44 -8.70 -4.51
C LEU A 163 2.11 -10.09 -5.08
N ARG A 164 1.70 -11.05 -4.24
CA ARG A 164 1.24 -12.37 -4.69
C ARG A 164 -0.19 -12.36 -5.19
N SER A 165 -1.05 -11.51 -4.61
CA SER A 165 -2.46 -11.41 -4.98
C SER A 165 -2.68 -10.67 -6.30
N SER A 166 -1.72 -9.86 -6.78
CA SER A 166 -1.80 -9.14 -8.06
C SER A 166 -1.49 -10.00 -9.30
N GLY A 167 -1.18 -11.30 -9.13
CA GLY A 167 -1.17 -12.32 -10.21
C GLY A 167 0.11 -12.39 -11.07
N PRO A 168 0.36 -13.52 -11.77
CA PRO A 168 1.62 -13.79 -12.45
C PRO A 168 1.66 -13.22 -13.88
N SER A 169 2.77 -12.57 -14.26
CA SER A 169 3.21 -12.46 -15.66
C SER A 169 4.70 -12.74 -15.81
N ALA A 170 5.19 -13.78 -15.13
CA ALA A 170 6.28 -14.55 -15.70
C ALA A 170 5.63 -15.70 -16.47
N PRO A 171 5.76 -15.80 -17.80
CA PRO A 171 5.40 -17.04 -18.48
C PRO A 171 6.19 -18.17 -17.80
N ASP A 172 5.51 -19.30 -17.60
CA ASP A 172 6.03 -20.50 -16.96
C ASP A 172 7.51 -20.71 -17.28
N ALA A 173 8.36 -20.67 -16.24
CA ALA A 173 9.75 -21.10 -16.31
C ALA A 173 9.87 -22.63 -16.42
N GLU A 174 8.90 -23.28 -17.08
CA GLU A 174 8.90 -24.70 -17.41
C GLU A 174 9.49 -24.98 -18.80
N ASN A 175 9.77 -23.94 -19.62
CA ASN A 175 10.47 -24.12 -20.90
C ASN A 175 11.98 -23.82 -20.78
N ILE A 176 12.68 -24.60 -19.96
CA ILE A 176 14.14 -24.72 -20.08
C ILE A 176 14.37 -25.77 -21.15
N GLU A 177 14.58 -25.34 -22.39
CA GLU A 177 15.02 -26.22 -23.47
C GLU A 177 16.38 -26.80 -23.10
N ASP A 178 16.41 -28.11 -22.86
CA ASP A 178 17.60 -28.91 -22.65
C ASP A 178 18.41 -28.92 -23.95
N LEU A 179 19.44 -28.07 -24.00
CA LEU A 179 20.39 -28.05 -25.12
C LEU A 179 21.54 -29.03 -24.85
N THR A 180 21.20 -30.30 -24.62
CA THR A 180 22.16 -31.41 -24.68
C THR A 180 21.68 -32.52 -25.60
N ASP A 181 21.77 -32.27 -26.92
CA ASP A 181 21.89 -33.35 -27.90
C ASP A 181 23.31 -33.32 -28.46
N ASP A 182 24.23 -33.90 -27.68
CA ASP A 182 25.46 -34.50 -28.16
C ASP A 182 25.09 -35.84 -28.81
N GLU A 183 25.12 -35.94 -30.14
CA GLU A 183 25.38 -37.22 -30.82
C GLU A 183 26.32 -36.95 -32.00
N ASP A 184 27.62 -37.09 -31.72
CA ASP A 184 28.63 -37.58 -32.65
C ASP A 184 28.18 -38.95 -33.20
N ASP A 185 28.18 -39.13 -34.54
CA ASP A 185 28.96 -40.18 -35.24
C ASP A 185 28.40 -40.56 -36.63
N SER A 186 29.20 -40.23 -37.64
CA SER A 186 29.89 -41.16 -38.55
C SER A 186 29.14 -42.34 -39.23
N ASN A 187 29.31 -42.41 -40.57
CA ASN A 187 29.14 -43.53 -41.52
C ASN A 187 27.69 -44.00 -41.80
N GLU A 188 27.23 -44.22 -43.04
CA GLU A 188 27.85 -44.65 -44.31
C GLU A 188 26.96 -44.20 -45.49
#